data_AF-A0A200J126-F1
#
_entry.id   AF-A0A200J126-F1
#
_cell.length_a   1.000
_cell.length_b   1.000
_cell.length_c   1.000
_cell.angle_alpha   90.00
_cell.angle_beta   90.00
_cell.angle_gamma   90.00
#
_symmetry.space_group_name_H-M   'P 1'
#
loop_
_entity.id
_entity.type
_entity.pdbx_description
1 polymer ?
#
loop_
_entity_poly.entity_id
_entity_poly.type
_entity_poly.pdbx_seq_one_letter_code
_entity_poly.pdbx_strand_id
1 'polypeptide(L)' 'MRKYSLLIYGLLLVLFLGITNTVYATPPSTLSYTATMIPAKNQIDEKKSYFDLLVTPGEEQQVAIKLNNASDKMIKLKV' A
#
# COMPACT_ATOMS: atom_id res chain seq x y z
N MET A 1 -50.92 -24.31 16.35
CA MET A 1 -50.05 -23.66 15.33
C MET A 1 -49.17 -22.55 15.92
N ARG A 2 -49.70 -21.66 16.78
CA ARG A 2 -48.93 -20.56 17.44
C ARG A 2 -47.63 -20.97 18.15
N LYS A 3 -47.61 -22.11 18.86
CA LYS A 3 -46.42 -22.60 19.60
C LYS A 3 -45.26 -23.05 18.69
N TYR A 4 -45.57 -23.64 17.54
CA TYR A 4 -44.56 -24.05 16.56
C TYR A 4 -44.05 -22.86 15.75
N SER A 5 -44.91 -21.87 15.52
CA SER A 5 -44.54 -20.61 14.86
C SER A 5 -43.49 -19.83 15.68
N LEU A 6 -43.65 -19.76 17.01
CA LEU A 6 -42.64 -19.13 17.88
C LEU A 6 -41.29 -19.86 17.87
N LEU A 7 -41.30 -21.19 17.82
CA LEU A 7 -40.07 -21.99 17.70
C LEU A 7 -39.37 -21.76 16.36
N ILE A 8 -40.13 -21.65 15.26
CA ILE A 8 -39.59 -21.36 13.93
C ILE A 8 -38.97 -19.95 13.88
N TYR A 9 -39.62 -18.95 14.48
CA TYR A 9 -39.05 -17.60 14.55
C TYR A 9 -37.81 -17.53 15.43
N GLY A 10 -37.78 -18.26 16.55
CA GLY A 10 -36.59 -18.37 17.40
C GLY A 10 -35.41 -19.02 16.65
N LEU A 11 -35.68 -20.08 15.90
CA LEU A 11 -34.66 -20.76 15.09
C LEU A 11 -34.11 -19.84 13.97
N LEU A 12 -34.99 -19.14 13.27
CA LEU A 12 -34.59 -18.19 12.23
C LEU A 12 -33.76 -17.03 12.79
N LEU A 13 -34.07 -16.54 13.99
CA LEU A 13 -33.28 -15.50 14.67
C LEU A 13 -31.87 -15.98 14.98
N VAL A 14 -31.71 -17.20 15.51
CA VAL A 14 -30.39 -17.79 15.82
C VAL A 14 -29.58 -18.00 14.54
N LEU A 15 -30.21 -18.46 13.47
CA LEU A 15 -29.57 -18.62 12.16
C LEU A 15 -29.14 -17.27 11.57
N PHE A 16 -29.92 -16.20 11.78
CA PHE A 16 -29.59 -14.87 11.28
C PHE A 16 -28.45 -14.21 12.08
N LEU A 17 -28.41 -14.41 13.40
CA LEU A 17 -27.38 -13.87 14.29
C LEU A 17 -26.05 -14.64 14.20
N GLY A 18 -26.07 -15.90 13.75
CA GLY A 18 -24.88 -16.74 13.62
C GLY A 18 -24.04 -16.50 12.35
N ILE A 19 -24.51 -15.68 11.40
CA ILE A 19 -23.77 -15.38 10.16
C ILE A 19 -22.75 -14.29 10.45
N THR A 20 -21.59 -14.66 10.98
CA THR A 20 -20.43 -13.77 11.05
C THR A 20 -19.72 -13.79 9.70
N ASN A 21 -19.77 -12.68 8.96
CA ASN A 21 -18.95 -12.51 7.76
C ASN A 21 -17.51 -12.22 8.18
N THR A 22 -16.64 -13.23 8.22
CA THR A 22 -15.20 -13.02 8.38
C THR A 22 -14.64 -12.51 7.06
N VAL A 23 -14.38 -11.20 6.99
CA VAL A 23 -13.69 -10.60 5.85
C VAL A 23 -12.20 -10.72 6.09
N TYR A 24 -11.53 -11.58 5.32
CA TYR A 24 -10.07 -11.65 5.28
C TYR A 24 -9.60 -10.56 4.32
N ALA A 25 -9.16 -9.42 4.87
CA ALA A 25 -8.43 -8.45 4.09
C ALA A 25 -7.06 -9.05 3.77
N THR A 26 -6.75 -9.22 2.48
CA THR A 26 -5.37 -9.49 2.06
C THR A 26 -4.51 -8.36 2.62
N PRO A 27 -3.43 -8.66 3.36
CA PRO A 27 -2.52 -7.62 3.81
C PRO A 27 -2.09 -6.79 2.61
N PRO A 28 -2.13 -5.45 2.69
CA PRO A 28 -1.66 -4.62 1.58
C PRO A 28 -0.26 -5.11 1.20
N SER A 29 0.03 -5.19 -0.11
CA SER A 29 1.37 -5.46 -0.61
C SER A 29 2.26 -4.29 -0.24
N THR A 30 2.68 -4.25 1.02
CA THR A 30 3.63 -3.30 1.55
C THR A 30 4.95 -3.66 0.93
N LEU A 31 5.43 -2.79 0.03
CA LEU A 31 6.78 -2.91 -0.46
C LEU A 31 7.70 -2.82 0.76
N SER A 32 8.47 -3.87 1.02
CA SER A 32 9.40 -3.91 2.15
C SER A 32 10.68 -3.11 1.87
N TYR A 33 10.59 -2.10 1.02
CA TYR A 33 11.66 -1.17 0.71
C TYR A 33 11.10 0.22 0.46
N THR A 34 11.94 1.23 0.66
CA THR A 34 11.63 2.62 0.32
C THR A 34 12.64 3.15 -0.68
N ALA A 35 12.16 3.91 -1.65
CA ALA A 35 12.98 4.70 -2.56
C ALA A 35 12.70 6.18 -2.29
N THR A 36 13.72 6.92 -1.90
CA THR A 36 13.62 8.35 -1.61
C THR A 36 14.54 9.10 -2.54
N MET A 37 13.98 9.99 -3.34
CA MET A 37 14.77 10.87 -4.20
C MET A 37 15.62 11.80 -3.32
N ILE A 38 16.89 11.97 -3.69
CA ILE A 38 17.76 12.99 -3.12
C ILE A 38 17.72 14.18 -4.08
N PRO A 39 17.17 15.34 -3.68
CA PRO A 39 17.09 16.51 -4.56
C PRO A 39 18.47 16.91 -5.09
N ALA A 40 18.54 17.14 -6.41
CA ALA A 40 19.74 17.68 -7.04
C ALA A 40 19.79 19.20 -6.84
N LYS A 41 20.99 19.80 -6.96
CA LYS A 41 21.21 21.23 -6.71
C LYS A 41 20.41 22.15 -7.63
N ASN A 42 20.12 21.70 -8.84
CA ASN A 42 19.38 22.42 -9.86
C ASN A 42 17.92 21.96 -9.99
N GLN A 43 17.39 21.28 -8.97
CA GLN A 43 15.97 20.95 -8.89
C GLN A 43 15.14 22.24 -8.80
N ILE A 44 14.11 22.38 -9.64
CA ILE A 44 13.22 23.56 -9.66
C ILE A 44 12.34 23.61 -8.41
N ASP A 45 11.89 22.44 -7.95
CA ASP A 45 11.06 22.30 -6.74
C ASP A 45 11.49 21.07 -5.93
N GLU A 46 12.06 21.33 -4.75
CA GLU A 46 12.56 20.32 -3.81
C GLU A 46 11.47 19.46 -3.16
N LYS A 47 10.20 19.86 -3.26
CA LYS A 47 9.07 19.12 -2.68
C LYS A 47 8.55 18.00 -3.58
N LYS A 48 8.99 17.96 -4.84
CA LYS A 48 8.58 16.93 -5.81
C LYS A 48 9.31 15.62 -5.54
N SER A 49 8.64 14.51 -5.84
CA SER A 49 9.21 13.16 -5.72
C SER A 49 9.85 12.65 -7.02
N TYR A 50 9.97 13.51 -8.05
CA TYR A 50 10.60 13.24 -9.34
C TYR A 50 11.60 14.35 -9.69
N PHE A 51 12.59 14.02 -10.52
CA PHE A 51 13.62 14.96 -10.93
C PHE A 51 13.03 15.97 -11.93
N ASP A 52 13.07 17.24 -11.55
CA ASP A 52 12.63 18.39 -12.35
C ASP A 52 13.79 19.39 -12.33
N LEU A 53 14.74 19.16 -13.25
CA LEU A 53 16.05 19.82 -13.22
C LEU A 53 16.10 20.96 -14.23
N LEU A 54 16.60 22.11 -13.78
CA LEU A 54 17.00 23.19 -14.67
C LEU A 54 18.38 22.87 -15.26
N VAL A 55 18.43 22.60 -16.56
CA VAL A 55 19.64 22.15 -17.27
C VAL A 55 19.86 22.93 -18.55
N THR A 56 21.10 22.98 -19.00
CA THR A 56 21.45 23.42 -20.36
C THR A 56 21.53 22.24 -21.33
N PRO A 57 21.28 22.44 -22.64
CA PRO A 57 21.35 21.35 -23.61
C PRO A 57 22.74 20.70 -23.64
N GLY A 58 22.79 19.38 -23.49
CA GLY A 58 24.04 18.59 -23.47
C GLY A 58 24.72 18.52 -22.10
N GLU A 59 24.15 19.11 -21.06
CA GLU A 59 24.70 19.08 -19.70
C GLU A 59 24.44 17.72 -19.02
N GLU A 60 25.50 17.03 -18.62
CA GLU A 60 25.40 15.81 -17.83
C GLU A 60 25.01 16.12 -16.38
N GLN A 61 24.03 15.38 -15.84
CA GLN A 61 23.56 15.54 -14.47
C GLN A 61 23.75 14.26 -13.68
N GLN A 62 24.23 14.39 -12.45
CA GLN A 62 24.20 13.31 -11.48
C GLN A 62 22.98 13.45 -10.59
N VAL A 63 22.14 12.42 -10.60
CA VAL A 63 20.97 12.28 -9.73
C VAL A 63 21.15 11.10 -8.79
N ALA A 64 20.54 11.17 -7.61
CA ALA A 64 20.68 10.13 -6.61
C ALA A 64 19.32 9.76 -5.99
N ILE A 65 19.16 8.46 -5.73
CA ILE A 65 18.01 7.90 -5.02
C ILE A 65 18.57 7.09 -3.86
N LYS A 66 18.05 7.33 -2.66
CA LYS A 66 18.31 6.52 -1.48
C LYS A 66 17.36 5.33 -1.47
N LEU A 67 17.91 4.12 -1.48
CA LEU A 67 17.17 2.88 -1.32
C LEU A 67 17.37 2.34 0.10
N ASN A 68 16.29 1.91 0.73
CA ASN A 68 16.34 1.22 2.02
C ASN A 68 15.55 -0.08 1.91
N ASN A 69 16.17 -1.21 2.22
CA ASN A 69 15.50 -2.50 2.33
C ASN A 69 15.14 -2.74 3.79
N ALA A 70 13.84 -2.76 4.10
CA ALA A 70 13.31 -3.01 5.43
C ALA A 70 12.94 -4.49 5.66
N SER A 71 13.20 -5.37 4.70
CA SER A 71 13.01 -6.82 4.85
C SER A 71 14.30 -7.55 5.21
N ASP A 72 14.12 -8.78 5.65
CA ASP A 72 15.15 -9.81 5.85
C ASP A 72 15.54 -10.53 4.55
N LYS A 73 14.93 -10.16 3.41
CA LYS A 73 15.13 -10.81 2.11
C LYS A 73 15.91 -9.91 1.15
N MET A 74 16.69 -10.54 0.27
CA MET A 74 17.34 -9.82 -0.83
C MET A 74 16.29 -9.29 -1.81
N ILE A 75 16.37 -8.00 -2.15
CA ILE A 75 15.53 -7.35 -3.15
C ILE A 75 16.38 -7.03 -4.38
N LYS A 76 15.87 -7.37 -5.57
CA LYS A 76 16.49 -7.03 -6.86
C LYS A 76 15.74 -5.85 -7.48
N LEU A 77 16.45 -4.76 -7.74
CA LEU A 77 15.93 -3.63 -8.51
C LEU A 77 16.46 -3.70 -9.95
N LYS A 78 15.60 -3.32 -10.90
CA LYS A 78 15.97 -3.07 -12.28
C LYS A 78 15.86 -1.57 -12.51
N VAL A 79 16.96 -0.96 -12.93
CA VAL A 79 17.08 0.48 -13.24
C VAL A 79 17.17 0.64 -14.76
#